data_AF-A0A7Z9MT76-F1
#
_entry.id   AF-A0A7Z9MT76-F1
#
_cell.length_a   1.000
_cell.length_b   1.000
_cell.length_c   1.000
_cell.angle_alpha   90.00
_cell.angle_beta   90.00
_cell.angle_gamma   90.00
#
_symmetry.space_group_name_H-M   'P 1'
#
loop_
_entity.id
_entity.type
_entity.pdbx_description
1 polymer ?
#
loop_
_entity_poly.entity_id
_entity_poly.type
_entity_poly.pdbx_seq_one_letter_code
_entity_poly.pdbx_strand_id
1 'polypeptide(L)'
;EKILTAGGRLVVVSFHSLEDRIVKNFFRERVGRGSNPSRHRPTLRAGHSPSFRLLTARPVRPKACEISANPRARSARLRAVERTSAAPWLLKAVA
;
A
#
# COMPACT_ATOMS: atom_id res chain seq x y z
N GLU A 1 -5.31 -7.92 -5.20
CA GLU A 1 -6.20 -8.04 -4.01
C GLU A 1 -7.29 -9.10 -4.14
N LYS A 2 -7.77 -9.44 -5.35
CA LYS A 2 -8.87 -10.41 -5.55
C LYS A 2 -8.64 -11.82 -4.98
N ILE A 3 -7.38 -12.21 -4.79
CA ILE A 3 -6.99 -13.53 -4.28
C ILE A 3 -6.93 -13.56 -2.74
N LEU A 4 -6.82 -12.41 -2.08
CA LEU A 4 -6.69 -12.35 -0.62
C LEU A 4 -8.06 -12.47 0.05
N THR A 5 -8.17 -13.43 0.96
CA THR A 5 -9.32 -13.56 1.88
C THR A 5 -9.27 -12.47 2.96
N ALA A 6 -10.39 -12.24 3.64
CA ALA A 6 -10.44 -11.32 4.78
C ALA A 6 -9.41 -11.73 5.85
N GLY A 7 -8.67 -10.76 6.39
CA GLY A 7 -7.54 -10.99 7.30
C GLY A 7 -6.23 -11.36 6.60
N GLY A 8 -6.25 -11.67 5.30
CA GLY A 8 -5.05 -11.94 4.50
C GLY A 8 -4.10 -10.74 4.44
N ARG A 9 -2.79 -10.99 4.49
CA ARG A 9 -1.77 -9.93 4.51
C ARG A 9 -1.07 -9.80 3.16
N LEU A 10 -0.92 -8.57 2.70
CA LEU A 10 -0.07 -8.26 1.56
C LEU A 10 1.17 -7.53 2.07
N VAL A 11 2.32 -8.18 1.91
CA VAL A 11 3.63 -7.62 2.27
C VAL A 11 4.43 -7.47 0.99
N VAL A 12 4.96 -6.26 0.76
CA VAL A 12 5.78 -5.96 -0.41
C VAL A 12 7.10 -5.39 0.05
N VAL A 13 8.20 -5.95 -0.46
CA VAL A 13 9.55 -5.41 -0.31
C VAL A 13 9.96 -4.81 -1.64
N SER A 14 10.33 -3.54 -1.62
CA SER A 14 10.81 -2.80 -2.80
C SER A 14 12.25 -2.35 -2.58
N PHE A 15 13.04 -2.30 -3.66
CA PHE A 15 14.44 -1.90 -3.58
C PHE A 15 14.69 -0.55 -4.25
N HIS A 16 13.80 -0.12 -5.14
CA HIS A 16 13.91 1.17 -5.80
C HIS A 16 12.75 2.12 -5.46
N SER A 17 12.99 3.41 -5.66
CA SER A 17 12.04 4.47 -5.27
C SER A 17 10.74 4.44 -6.09
N LEU A 18 10.82 4.05 -7.36
CA LEU A 18 9.64 3.94 -8.24
C LEU A 18 8.68 2.83 -7.79
N GLU A 19 9.20 1.63 -7.47
CA GLU A 19 8.44 0.53 -6.87
C GLU A 19 7.75 0.98 -5.59
N ASP A 20 8.51 1.57 -4.64
CA ASP A 20 7.96 2.02 -3.36
C ASP A 20 6.83 3.05 -3.57
N ARG A 21 6.97 3.93 -4.56
CA ARG A 21 5.95 4.90 -4.91
C ARG A 21 4.67 4.24 -5.43
N ILE A 22 4.78 3.24 -6.30
CA ILE A 22 3.64 2.48 -6.82
C ILE A 22 2.92 1.78 -5.66
N VAL A 23 3.65 1.05 -4.82
CA VAL A 23 3.10 0.34 -3.65
C VAL A 23 2.44 1.31 -2.67
N LYS A 24 3.11 2.43 -2.34
CA LYS A 24 2.58 3.46 -1.44
C LYS A 24 1.27 4.04 -1.98
N ASN A 25 1.23 4.37 -3.26
CA ASN A 25 0.05 4.97 -3.87
C ASN A 25 -1.13 3.98 -3.87
N PHE A 26 -0.87 2.73 -4.25
CA PHE A 26 -1.85 1.65 -4.21
C PHE A 26 -2.42 1.44 -2.80
N PHE A 27 -1.56 1.32 -1.77
CA PHE A 27 -2.03 1.14 -0.38
C PHE A 27 -2.81 2.36 0.12
N ARG A 28 -2.34 3.58 -0.17
CA ARG A 28 -3.01 4.81 0.24
C ARG A 28 -4.42 4.92 -0.34
N GLU A 29 -4.58 4.60 -1.61
CA GLU A 29 -5.88 4.58 -2.28
C GLU A 29 -6.82 3.56 -1.62
N ARG A 30 -6.36 2.32 -1.45
CA ARG A 30 -7.21 1.22 -0.98
C ARG A 30 -7.59 1.27 0.51
N VAL A 31 -6.83 1.99 1.32
CA VAL A 31 -7.16 2.27 2.74
C VAL A 31 -8.18 3.42 2.84
N GLY A 32 -8.67 3.96 1.73
CA GLY A 32 -9.64 5.07 1.73
C GLY A 32 -9.01 6.43 2.01
N ARG A 33 -7.67 6.52 1.99
CA ARG A 33 -6.92 7.79 2.07
C ARG A 33 -6.58 8.31 0.67
N GLY A 34 -7.50 8.13 -0.27
CA GLY A 34 -7.36 8.59 -1.65
C GLY A 34 -6.93 10.05 -1.71
N SER A 35 -6.07 10.38 -2.67
CA SER A 35 -5.60 11.75 -2.87
C SER A 35 -6.80 12.64 -3.18
N ASN A 36 -7.08 13.64 -2.35
CA ASN A 36 -8.06 14.66 -2.70
C ASN A 36 -7.49 15.44 -3.91
N PRO A 37 -8.15 15.43 -5.09
CA PRO A 37 -7.60 16.11 -6.25
C PRO A 37 -7.57 17.64 -6.09
N SER A 38 -8.35 18.22 -5.16
CA SER A 38 -8.36 19.66 -4.89
C SER A 38 -8.58 19.94 -3.40
N ARG A 39 -7.73 20.79 -2.81
CA ARG A 39 -7.86 21.26 -1.41
C ARG A 39 -9.16 22.02 -1.14
N HIS A 40 -9.76 22.58 -2.19
CA HIS A 40 -10.95 23.43 -2.11
C HIS A 40 -12.23 22.72 -2.51
N ARG A 41 -12.14 21.47 -2.99
CA ARG A 41 -13.34 20.68 -3.32
C ARG A 41 -13.63 19.74 -2.15
N PRO A 42 -14.88 19.66 -1.67
CA PRO A 42 -15.26 18.63 -0.70
C PRO A 42 -14.84 17.28 -1.26
N THR A 43 -14.13 16.50 -0.44
CA THR A 43 -13.66 15.17 -0.83
C THR A 43 -14.86 14.34 -1.24
N LEU A 44 -15.03 14.12 -2.54
CA LEU A 44 -15.81 12.99 -3.02
C LEU A 44 -15.02 11.77 -2.57
N ARG A 45 -15.36 11.24 -1.38
CA ARG A 45 -14.93 9.91 -0.99
C ARG A 45 -15.46 9.02 -2.10
N ALA A 46 -14.56 8.51 -2.94
CA ALA A 46 -14.93 7.45 -3.88
C ALA A 46 -15.65 6.40 -3.03
N GLY A 47 -16.92 6.12 -3.34
CA GLY A 47 -17.87 5.42 -2.46
C GLY A 47 -17.54 3.96 -2.13
N HIS A 48 -16.29 3.55 -2.31
CA HIS A 48 -15.81 2.22 -2.01
C HIS A 48 -15.30 2.16 -0.57
N SER A 49 -15.83 1.20 0.19
CA SER A 49 -15.32 0.89 1.52
C SER A 49 -13.85 0.48 1.46
N PRO A 50 -13.02 0.88 2.44
CA PRO A 50 -11.60 0.57 2.43
C PRO A 50 -11.38 -0.94 2.41
N SER A 51 -10.71 -1.40 1.37
CA SER A 51 -10.50 -2.82 1.06
C SER A 51 -9.29 -3.39 1.83
N PHE A 52 -8.48 -2.49 2.41
CA PHE A 52 -7.32 -2.82 3.22
C PHE A 52 -7.25 -1.92 4.47
N ARG A 53 -6.60 -2.46 5.50
CA ARG A 53 -6.14 -1.77 6.70
C ARG A 53 -4.62 -1.67 6.67
N LEU A 54 -4.08 -0.50 6.99
CA LEU A 54 -2.64 -0.27 6.96
C LEU A 54 -1.98 -0.88 8.20
N LEU A 55 -0.99 -1.76 8.01
CA LEU A 55 -0.19 -2.33 9.11
C LEU A 55 1.06 -1.47 9.37
N THR A 56 1.67 -0.94 8.30
CA THR A 56 2.88 -0.11 8.40
C THR A 56 2.63 1.29 7.85
N ALA A 57 2.57 2.30 8.72
CA ALA A 57 2.38 3.70 8.31
C ALA A 57 3.57 4.27 7.51
N ARG A 58 4.79 3.89 7.92
CA ARG A 58 6.06 4.20 7.25
C ARG A 58 6.68 2.90 6.74
N PRO A 59 7.47 2.94 5.64
CA PRO A 59 8.15 1.75 5.18
C PRO A 59 9.13 1.26 6.26
N VAL A 60 9.13 -0.02 6.56
CA VAL A 60 10.12 -0.64 7.45
C VAL A 60 11.44 -0.75 6.69
N ARG A 61 12.52 -0.35 7.34
CA ARG A 61 13.87 -0.32 6.79
C ARG A 61 14.72 -1.44 7.43
N PRO A 62 15.72 -1.97 6.69
CA PRO A 62 16.66 -2.93 7.25
C PRO A 62 17.45 -2.30 8.40
N LYS A 63 17.88 -3.13 9.36
CA LYS A 63 18.77 -2.72 10.45
C LYS A 63 20.23 -2.67 9.97
N ALA A 64 21.10 -1.97 10.69
CA ALA A 64 22.53 -1.89 10.35
C ALA A 64 23.20 -3.28 10.28
N CYS A 65 22.87 -4.19 11.21
CA CYS A 65 23.37 -5.56 11.19
C CYS A 65 22.95 -6.33 9.93
N GLU A 66 21.71 -6.14 9.47
CA GLU A 66 21.19 -6.76 8.26
C GLU A 66 21.87 -6.21 7.01
N ILE A 67 22.13 -4.90 6.95
CA ILE A 67 22.88 -4.29 5.84
C ILE A 67 24.32 -4.79 5.81
N SER A 68 24.95 -4.97 6.98
CA SER A 68 26.31 -5.51 7.06
C SER A 68 26.39 -6.96 6.59
N ALA A 69 25.41 -7.79 6.96
CA ALA A 69 25.35 -9.19 6.53
C ALA A 69 24.90 -9.34 5.07
N ASN A 70 24.07 -8.41 4.58
CA ASN A 70 23.54 -8.39 3.23
C ASN A 70 23.51 -6.96 2.67
N PRO A 71 24.58 -6.50 2.00
CA PRO A 71 24.66 -5.15 1.44
C PRO A 71 23.54 -4.82 0.43
N ARG A 72 22.97 -5.84 -0.24
CA ARG A 72 21.84 -5.65 -1.18
C ARG A 72 20.57 -5.19 -0.46
N ALA A 73 20.45 -5.45 0.84
CA ALA A 73 19.31 -5.03 1.64
C ALA A 73 19.26 -3.51 1.86
N ARG A 74 20.36 -2.75 1.70
CA ARG A 74 20.45 -1.32 2.11
C ARG A 74 19.28 -0.45 1.63
N SER A 75 18.77 -0.73 0.43
CA SER A 75 17.73 0.07 -0.22
C SER A 75 16.32 -0.47 0.01
N ALA A 76 16.18 -1.61 0.68
CA ALA A 76 14.91 -2.28 0.93
C ALA A 76 13.94 -1.37 1.70
N ARG A 77 12.68 -1.45 1.29
CA ARG A 77 11.52 -0.80 1.92
C ARG A 77 10.40 -1.82 1.97
N LEU A 78 10.03 -2.25 3.17
CA LEU A 78 8.91 -3.14 3.39
C LEU A 78 7.66 -2.33 3.72
N ARG A 79 6.54 -2.66 3.06
CA ARG A 79 5.22 -2.14 3.40
C ARG A 79 4.23 -3.29 3.53
N ALA A 80 3.35 -3.21 4.51
CA ALA A 80 2.33 -4.22 4.77
C ALA A 80 0.94 -3.62 4.97
N VAL A 81 -0.05 -4.34 4.43
CA VAL A 81 -1.49 -4.09 4.62
C VAL A 81 -2.21 -5.41 4.91
N GLU A 82 -3.35 -5.31 5.58
CA GLU A 82 -4.24 -6.42 5.88
C GLU A 82 -5.57 -6.26 5.18
N ARG A 83 -6.08 -7.32 4.58
CA ARG A 83 -7.33 -7.35 3.82
C ARG A 83 -8.52 -7.23 4.78
N THR A 84 -9.41 -6.28 4.51
CA THR A 84 -10.66 -6.16 5.27
C THR A 84 -11.72 -7.12 4.72
N SER A 85 -12.86 -7.23 5.39
CA SER A 85 -14.04 -7.95 4.90
C SER A 85 -14.76 -7.24 3.75
N ALA A 86 -14.34 -6.02 3.37
CA ALA A 86 -14.94 -5.30 2.25
C ALA A 86 -14.64 -5.98 0.92
N ALA A 87 -15.51 -5.79 -0.07
CA ALA A 87 -15.32 -6.32 -1.42
C ALA A 87 -14.06 -5.72 -2.10
N PRO A 88 -13.39 -6.47 -2.99
CA PRO A 88 -12.30 -5.92 -3.79
C PRO A 88 -12.85 -4.83 -4.71
N TRP A 89 -12.12 -3.70 -4.84
CA TRP A 89 -12.54 -2.69 -5.80
C TRP A 89 -12.19 -3.21 -7.19
N LEU A 90 -13.24 -3.38 -7.99
CA LEU A 90 -13.11 -3.74 -9.40
C LEU A 90 -12.32 -2.64 -10.11
N LEU A 91 -11.34 -3.05 -10.93
CA LEU A 91 -10.68 -2.11 -11.82
C LEU A 91 -11.76 -1.50 -12.71
N LYS A 92 -11.87 -0.18 -12.75
CA LYS A 92 -12.61 0.47 -13.84
C LYS A 92 -11.97 0.00 -15.13
N ALA A 93 -12.72 -0.69 -15.98
CA ALA A 93 -12.30 -0.92 -17.34
C ALA A 93 -11.94 0.45 -17.92
N VAL A 94 -10.71 0.58 -18.40
CA VAL A 94 -10.31 1.76 -19.17
C VAL A 94 -11.17 1.69 -20.43
N ALA A 95 -12.14 2.60 -20.55
CA ALA A 95 -12.84 2.88 -21.79
C ALA A 95 -11.95 3.79 -22.65
#